data_AF-A0AAN7DE98-F1
#
_entry.id   AF-A0AAN7DE98-F1
#
_cell.length_a   1.000
_cell.length_b   1.000
_cell.length_c   1.000
_cell.angle_alpha   90.00
_cell.angle_beta   90.00
_cell.angle_gamma   90.00
#
_symmetry.space_group_name_H-M   'P 1'
#
loop_
_entity.id
_entity.type
_entity.pdbx_description
1 polymer ?
#
loop_
_entity_poly.entity_id
_entity_poly.type
_entity_poly.pdbx_seq_one_letter_code
_entity_poly.pdbx_strand_id
1 'polypeptide(L)'
;MIDALPNEVFWLVLNHLDYQDIEQLQLIPQLYKTALHYTQQHYPFHYKINSLLRLFEAITPSERQSKDTKLEFSQQILQQICKQVEILPKINHRTKFTELLDIVQQFIVARILSPDLKAGIEHDYANLCLEIRSQYLHTPSIRVLHDPKYRRRSTKHPLAPFLPRDYTSIWRYHCATPHTPIHTRFALFFGSLFDVTSLYLESNLDGSFEECTREALVTGNVEDLLIMCVTADRPVDVDRMCMMVTHAGEQLRQYLETMDTWVTTEPTPQQELRMQQNQHLLENESYAAAAASLPSSSVSYSPSSSDPPEWLIPDRYKVQPNTILRLRLMNNLYKKGWHWFQ
;
A
#
# COMPACT_ATOMS: atom_id res chain seq x y z
N MET A 1 31.23 10.73 -14.83
CA MET A 1 31.53 9.86 -15.99
C MET A 1 30.40 9.82 -17.01
N ILE A 2 29.13 9.62 -16.59
CA ILE A 2 27.97 9.58 -17.51
C ILE A 2 27.72 10.94 -18.19
N ASP A 3 27.98 12.02 -17.48
CA ASP A 3 27.94 13.42 -17.91
C ASP A 3 28.91 13.79 -19.05
N ALA A 4 29.93 12.97 -19.29
CA ALA A 4 30.90 13.17 -20.37
C ALA A 4 30.58 12.34 -21.63
N LEU A 5 29.52 11.53 -21.62
CA LEU A 5 29.15 10.70 -22.76
C LEU A 5 28.56 11.54 -23.90
N PRO A 6 28.86 11.22 -25.17
CA PRO A 6 28.11 11.75 -26.31
C PRO A 6 26.62 11.42 -26.20
N ASN A 7 25.75 12.31 -26.69
CA ASN A 7 24.30 12.16 -26.58
C ASN A 7 23.79 10.83 -27.14
N GLU A 8 24.39 10.34 -28.23
CA GLU A 8 24.01 9.09 -28.89
C GLU A 8 24.30 7.88 -27.99
N VAL A 9 25.45 7.88 -27.33
CA VAL A 9 25.83 6.81 -26.37
C VAL A 9 24.98 6.91 -25.12
N PHE A 10 24.71 8.13 -24.65
CA PHE A 10 23.83 8.34 -23.51
C PHE A 10 22.41 7.83 -23.78
N TRP A 11 21.86 8.06 -24.98
CA TRP A 11 20.55 7.51 -25.38
C TRP A 11 20.50 5.99 -25.35
N LEU A 12 21.59 5.31 -25.74
CA LEU A 12 21.68 3.86 -25.63
C LEU A 12 21.64 3.40 -24.17
N VAL A 13 22.29 4.14 -23.26
CA VAL A 13 22.20 3.87 -21.82
C VAL A 13 20.75 4.03 -21.33
N LEU A 14 20.07 5.11 -21.74
CA LEU A 14 18.67 5.37 -21.33
C LEU A 14 17.71 4.25 -21.77
N ASN A 15 17.97 3.56 -22.90
CA ASN A 15 17.14 2.42 -23.34
C ASN A 15 17.18 1.22 -22.39
N HIS A 16 18.17 1.15 -21.49
CA HIS A 16 18.32 0.08 -20.50
C HIS A 16 17.84 0.49 -19.11
N LEU A 17 17.34 1.72 -18.95
CA LEU A 17 16.90 2.27 -17.68
C LEU A 17 15.38 2.36 -17.62
N ASP A 18 14.83 2.12 -16.43
CA ASP A 18 13.42 2.35 -16.19
C ASP A 18 13.15 3.85 -16.00
N TYR A 19 11.88 4.25 -16.10
CA TYR A 19 11.48 5.65 -15.98
C TYR A 19 12.02 6.32 -14.69
N GLN A 20 12.00 5.60 -13.57
CA GLN A 20 12.45 6.12 -12.28
C GLN A 20 13.94 6.47 -12.28
N ASP A 21 14.78 5.61 -12.88
CA ASP A 21 16.21 5.86 -12.99
C ASP A 21 16.49 7.07 -13.90
N ILE A 22 15.75 7.18 -14.99
CA ILE A 22 15.85 8.33 -15.90
C ILE A 22 15.44 9.63 -15.20
N GLU A 23 14.41 9.59 -14.33
CA GLU A 23 14.02 10.74 -13.52
C GLU A 23 15.14 11.18 -12.56
N GLN A 24 15.85 10.23 -11.94
CA GLN A 24 17.01 10.57 -11.09
C GLN A 24 18.13 11.23 -11.89
N LEU A 25 18.37 10.79 -13.14
CA LEU A 25 19.36 11.43 -14.02
C LEU A 25 18.99 12.87 -14.38
N GLN A 26 17.71 13.24 -14.35
CA GLN A 26 17.27 14.62 -14.56
C GLN A 26 17.70 15.56 -13.42
N LEU A 27 18.00 15.03 -12.23
CA LEU A 27 18.54 15.86 -11.12
C LEU A 27 19.97 16.34 -11.40
N ILE A 28 20.66 15.73 -12.37
CA ILE A 28 22.01 16.13 -12.79
C ILE A 28 21.89 17.21 -13.87
N PRO A 29 22.30 18.48 -13.60
CA PRO A 29 22.03 19.60 -14.51
C PRO A 29 22.53 19.41 -15.95
N GLN A 30 23.65 18.71 -16.11
CA GLN A 30 24.27 18.43 -17.41
C GLN A 30 23.49 17.41 -18.24
N LEU A 31 22.82 16.46 -17.58
CA LEU A 31 22.05 15.39 -18.23
C LEU A 31 20.57 15.77 -18.41
N TYR A 32 20.09 16.77 -17.67
CA TYR A 32 18.69 17.18 -17.61
C TYR A 32 18.03 17.29 -18.97
N LYS A 33 18.58 18.07 -19.90
CA LYS A 33 17.95 18.33 -21.20
C LYS A 33 17.79 17.06 -22.03
N THR A 34 18.84 16.24 -22.09
CA THR A 34 18.84 15.02 -22.90
C THR A 34 17.94 13.95 -22.28
N ALA A 35 18.00 13.76 -20.95
CA ALA A 35 17.14 12.84 -20.23
C ALA A 35 15.65 13.26 -20.31
N LEU A 36 15.35 14.56 -20.15
CA LEU A 36 13.99 15.09 -20.31
C LEU A 36 13.44 14.84 -21.71
N HIS A 37 14.24 15.13 -22.74
CA HIS A 37 13.82 14.91 -24.13
C HIS A 37 13.52 13.42 -24.39
N TYR A 38 14.38 12.53 -23.89
CA TYR A 38 14.16 11.09 -23.96
C TYR A 38 12.87 10.67 -23.24
N THR A 39 12.63 11.16 -22.02
CA THR A 39 11.42 10.88 -21.26
C THR A 39 10.16 11.35 -21.98
N GLN A 40 10.18 12.53 -22.61
CA GLN A 40 9.05 13.05 -23.39
C GLN A 40 8.71 12.16 -24.59
N GLN A 41 9.72 11.57 -25.23
CA GLN A 41 9.54 10.72 -26.41
C GLN A 41 9.14 9.29 -26.05
N HIS A 42 9.81 8.67 -25.07
CA HIS A 42 9.65 7.24 -24.77
C HIS A 42 8.66 6.96 -23.63
N TYR A 43 8.46 7.92 -22.73
CA TYR A 43 7.52 7.81 -21.60
C TYR A 43 6.50 8.96 -21.57
N PRO A 44 5.75 9.21 -22.68
CA PRO A 44 4.89 10.39 -22.80
C PRO A 44 3.75 10.42 -21.77
N PHE A 45 3.21 9.27 -21.39
CA PHE A 45 2.21 9.19 -20.32
C PHE A 45 2.79 9.60 -18.97
N HIS A 46 3.94 9.01 -18.60
CA HIS A 46 4.60 9.28 -17.34
C HIS A 46 4.95 10.77 -17.21
N TYR A 47 5.55 11.33 -18.26
CA TYR A 47 5.89 12.75 -18.32
C TYR A 47 4.67 13.65 -18.11
N LYS A 48 3.55 13.36 -18.80
CA LYS A 48 2.33 14.17 -18.69
C LYS A 48 1.71 14.09 -17.30
N ILE A 49 1.60 12.89 -16.72
CA ILE A 49 1.06 12.75 -15.36
C ILE A 49 1.95 13.48 -14.35
N ASN A 50 3.27 13.26 -14.40
CA ASN A 50 4.19 13.92 -13.46
C ASN A 50 4.14 15.46 -13.62
N SER A 51 4.05 15.95 -14.86
CA SER A 51 3.85 17.38 -15.11
C SER A 51 2.54 17.91 -14.52
N LEU A 52 1.43 17.16 -14.64
CA LEU A 52 0.15 17.52 -14.03
C LEU A 52 0.25 17.54 -12.50
N LEU A 53 0.89 16.55 -11.88
CA LEU A 53 1.06 16.53 -10.43
C LEU A 53 1.94 17.71 -9.95
N ARG A 54 3.02 18.03 -10.65
CA ARG A 54 3.86 19.20 -10.34
C ARG A 54 3.10 20.52 -10.52
N LEU A 55 2.25 20.63 -11.54
CA LEU A 55 1.38 21.80 -11.72
C LEU A 55 0.37 21.91 -10.57
N PHE A 56 -0.23 20.80 -10.15
CA PHE A 56 -1.11 20.77 -8.98
C PHE A 56 -0.38 21.27 -7.72
N GLU A 57 0.83 20.80 -7.45
CA GLU A 57 1.67 21.26 -6.33
C GLU A 57 2.07 22.75 -6.42
N ALA A 58 2.22 23.30 -7.62
CA ALA A 58 2.64 24.69 -7.84
C ALA A 58 1.52 25.72 -7.61
N ILE A 59 0.25 25.29 -7.69
CA ILE A 59 -0.94 26.12 -7.47
C ILE A 59 -1.04 26.53 -5.99
N THR A 60 -1.74 27.63 -5.68
CA THR A 60 -1.89 28.06 -4.29
C THR A 60 -2.78 27.08 -3.49
N PRO A 61 -2.60 26.98 -2.15
CA PRO A 61 -3.43 26.08 -1.34
C PRO A 61 -4.94 26.34 -1.45
N SER A 62 -5.36 27.61 -1.49
CA SER A 62 -6.77 27.98 -1.63
C SER A 62 -7.37 27.54 -2.97
N GLU A 63 -6.61 27.64 -4.05
CA GLU A 63 -7.02 27.17 -5.37
C GLU A 63 -7.05 25.63 -5.42
N ARG A 64 -6.05 24.94 -4.86
CA ARG A 64 -6.04 23.47 -4.78
C ARG A 64 -7.25 22.91 -4.05
N GLN A 65 -7.70 23.58 -3.00
CA GLN A 65 -8.87 23.16 -2.23
C GLN A 65 -10.19 23.41 -2.97
N SER A 66 -10.19 24.26 -4.01
CA SER A 66 -11.35 24.51 -4.85
C SER A 66 -11.84 23.23 -5.51
N LYS A 67 -13.17 23.06 -5.52
CA LYS A 67 -13.81 21.91 -6.18
C LYS A 67 -13.51 21.89 -7.68
N ASP A 68 -13.50 23.05 -8.33
CA ASP A 68 -13.32 23.15 -9.78
C ASP A 68 -11.91 22.72 -10.19
N THR A 69 -10.89 23.15 -9.44
CA THR A 69 -9.49 22.76 -9.68
C THR A 69 -9.31 21.25 -9.50
N LYS A 70 -9.83 20.67 -8.41
CA LYS A 70 -9.77 19.21 -8.22
C LYS A 70 -10.49 18.45 -9.33
N LEU A 71 -11.66 18.93 -9.75
CA LEU A 71 -12.43 18.38 -10.86
C LEU A 71 -11.62 18.42 -12.17
N GLU A 72 -10.97 19.53 -12.45
CA GLU A 72 -10.14 19.71 -13.65
C GLU A 72 -8.96 18.73 -13.67
N PHE A 73 -8.15 18.69 -12.61
CA PHE A 73 -6.97 17.82 -12.55
C PHE A 73 -7.35 16.33 -12.62
N SER A 74 -8.39 15.92 -11.90
CA SER A 74 -8.88 14.54 -11.94
C SER A 74 -9.40 14.14 -13.33
N GLN A 75 -10.12 15.04 -14.02
CA GLN A 75 -10.54 14.81 -15.41
C GLN A 75 -9.34 14.69 -16.34
N GLN A 76 -8.34 15.57 -16.22
CA GLN A 76 -7.14 15.52 -17.05
C GLN A 76 -6.39 14.20 -16.86
N ILE A 77 -6.22 13.73 -15.62
CA ILE A 77 -5.58 12.44 -15.30
C ILE A 77 -6.37 11.29 -15.93
N LEU A 78 -7.67 11.21 -15.69
CA LEU A 78 -8.52 10.15 -16.23
C LEU A 78 -8.54 10.17 -17.77
N GLN A 79 -8.55 11.35 -18.39
CA GLN A 79 -8.48 11.49 -19.84
C GLN A 79 -7.14 11.00 -20.42
N GLN A 80 -6.01 11.20 -19.74
CA GLN A 80 -4.73 10.64 -20.19
C GLN A 80 -4.77 9.10 -20.19
N ILE A 81 -5.39 8.49 -19.18
CA ILE A 81 -5.59 7.04 -19.12
C ILE A 81 -6.49 6.61 -20.27
N CYS A 82 -7.67 7.20 -20.41
CA CYS A 82 -8.66 6.79 -21.41
C CYS A 82 -8.10 6.92 -22.85
N LYS A 83 -7.40 8.02 -23.17
CA LYS A 83 -6.78 8.22 -24.49
C LYS A 83 -5.80 7.11 -24.88
N GLN A 84 -5.02 6.60 -23.93
CA GLN A 84 -4.07 5.50 -24.17
C GLN A 84 -4.75 4.12 -24.22
N VAL A 85 -5.87 3.96 -23.53
CA VAL A 85 -6.63 2.70 -23.52
C VAL A 85 -7.47 2.56 -24.79
N GLU A 86 -8.12 3.63 -25.24
CA GLU A 86 -9.04 3.64 -26.38
C GLU A 86 -8.37 3.29 -27.73
N ILE A 87 -7.08 3.61 -27.89
CA ILE A 87 -6.31 3.26 -29.10
C ILE A 87 -6.03 1.75 -29.22
N LEU A 88 -6.19 1.00 -28.12
CA LEU A 88 -5.91 -0.43 -28.09
C LEU A 88 -7.15 -1.27 -28.43
N PRO A 89 -6.97 -2.52 -28.85
CA PRO A 89 -8.07 -3.48 -28.96
C PRO A 89 -8.75 -3.71 -27.59
N LYS A 90 -10.08 -3.93 -27.59
CA LYS A 90 -10.89 -4.12 -26.37
C LYS A 90 -10.35 -5.18 -25.40
N ILE A 91 -9.71 -6.22 -25.91
CA ILE A 91 -9.12 -7.30 -25.09
C ILE A 91 -8.02 -6.80 -24.14
N ASN A 92 -7.31 -5.74 -24.53
CA ASN A 92 -6.21 -5.15 -23.77
C ASN A 92 -6.65 -3.99 -22.87
N HIS A 93 -7.91 -3.55 -22.97
CA HIS A 93 -8.37 -2.33 -22.29
C HIS A 93 -8.19 -2.40 -20.78
N ARG A 94 -8.70 -3.47 -20.16
CA ARG A 94 -8.61 -3.69 -18.71
C ARG A 94 -7.17 -3.66 -18.23
N THR A 95 -6.30 -4.49 -18.82
CA THR A 95 -4.89 -4.60 -18.41
C THR A 95 -4.18 -3.27 -18.54
N LYS A 96 -4.37 -2.56 -19.66
CA LYS A 96 -3.72 -1.26 -19.85
C LYS A 96 -4.26 -0.19 -18.91
N PHE A 97 -5.57 -0.20 -18.64
CA PHE A 97 -6.17 0.73 -17.70
C PHE A 97 -5.58 0.53 -16.29
N THR A 98 -5.49 -0.72 -15.83
CA THR A 98 -4.88 -1.05 -14.53
C THR A 98 -3.41 -0.63 -14.50
N GLU A 99 -2.61 -0.96 -15.52
CA GLU A 99 -1.20 -0.55 -15.61
C GLU A 99 -1.02 0.98 -15.49
N LEU A 100 -1.80 1.75 -16.25
CA LEU A 100 -1.72 3.21 -16.24
C LEU A 100 -2.21 3.81 -14.93
N LEU A 101 -3.22 3.21 -14.30
CA LEU A 101 -3.70 3.60 -12.99
C LEU A 101 -2.64 3.34 -11.91
N ASP A 102 -1.97 2.18 -11.97
CA ASP A 102 -0.90 1.81 -11.05
C ASP A 102 0.27 2.80 -11.15
N ILE A 103 0.64 3.25 -12.36
CA ILE A 103 1.65 4.31 -12.56
C ILE A 103 1.22 5.61 -11.87
N VAL A 104 -0.04 6.05 -12.01
CA VAL A 104 -0.52 7.26 -11.34
C VAL A 104 -0.46 7.10 -9.82
N GLN A 105 -0.88 5.94 -9.29
CA GLN A 105 -0.81 5.65 -7.86
C GLN A 105 0.63 5.69 -7.35
N GLN A 106 1.57 5.07 -8.08
CA GLN A 106 2.99 5.07 -7.75
C GLN A 106 3.57 6.49 -7.70
N PHE A 107 3.20 7.37 -8.63
CA PHE A 107 3.67 8.76 -8.61
C PHE A 107 3.12 9.56 -7.44
N ILE A 108 1.84 9.40 -7.10
CA ILE A 108 1.27 10.06 -5.92
C ILE A 108 1.97 9.55 -4.66
N VAL A 109 2.15 8.24 -4.51
CA VAL A 109 2.86 7.64 -3.37
C VAL A 109 4.30 8.15 -3.30
N ALA A 110 5.04 8.14 -4.42
CA ALA A 110 6.40 8.63 -4.47
C ALA A 110 6.51 10.09 -4.02
N ARG A 111 5.53 10.94 -4.37
CA ARG A 111 5.47 12.32 -3.87
C ARG A 111 5.12 12.41 -2.39
N ILE A 112 4.13 11.66 -1.91
CA ILE A 112 3.77 11.60 -0.47
C ILE A 112 4.96 11.16 0.40
N LEU A 113 5.73 10.20 -0.08
CA LEU A 113 6.92 9.68 0.61
C LEU A 113 8.17 10.54 0.41
N SER A 114 8.10 11.56 -0.45
CA SER A 114 9.24 12.40 -0.78
C SER A 114 9.61 13.34 0.37
N PRO A 115 10.91 13.48 0.71
CA PRO A 115 11.33 14.31 1.84
C PRO A 115 11.06 15.81 1.61
N ASP A 116 11.02 16.27 0.37
CA ASP A 116 10.83 17.67 -0.02
C ASP A 116 9.36 18.12 -0.10
N LEU A 117 8.39 17.20 0.01
CA LEU A 117 6.98 17.57 -0.09
C LEU A 117 6.59 18.48 1.10
N LYS A 118 6.00 19.64 0.79
CA LYS A 118 5.55 20.60 1.81
C LYS A 118 4.37 20.03 2.61
N ALA A 119 4.32 20.34 3.91
CA ALA A 119 3.21 19.97 4.78
C ALA A 119 1.87 20.50 4.25
N GLY A 120 0.79 19.74 4.47
CA GLY A 120 -0.57 20.05 4.03
C GLY A 120 -0.90 19.48 2.65
N ILE A 121 0.09 19.25 1.78
CA ILE A 121 -0.15 18.74 0.42
C ILE A 121 -0.67 17.30 0.43
N GLU A 122 -0.36 16.52 1.47
CA GLU A 122 -0.86 15.15 1.63
C GLU A 122 -2.39 15.06 1.66
N HIS A 123 -3.06 16.05 2.26
CA HIS A 123 -4.51 16.16 2.23
C HIS A 123 -5.04 16.56 0.85
N ASP A 124 -4.35 17.47 0.17
CA ASP A 124 -4.70 17.89 -1.20
C ASP A 124 -4.61 16.70 -2.18
N TYR A 125 -3.59 15.85 -2.03
CA TYR A 125 -3.46 14.61 -2.80
C TYR A 125 -4.54 13.59 -2.47
N ALA A 126 -4.87 13.39 -1.20
CA ALA A 126 -5.95 12.48 -0.84
C ALA A 126 -7.28 12.94 -1.43
N ASN A 127 -7.57 14.24 -1.37
CA ASN A 127 -8.75 14.84 -1.99
C ASN A 127 -8.76 14.65 -3.51
N LEU A 128 -7.61 14.80 -4.18
CA LEU A 128 -7.49 14.52 -5.61
C LEU A 128 -7.77 13.05 -5.92
N CYS A 129 -7.22 12.11 -5.13
CA CYS A 129 -7.49 10.67 -5.28
C CYS A 129 -8.97 10.34 -5.11
N LEU A 130 -9.62 10.92 -4.09
CA LEU A 130 -11.06 10.77 -3.85
C LEU A 130 -11.90 11.34 -5.00
N GLU A 131 -11.50 12.49 -5.56
CA GLU A 131 -12.18 13.10 -6.71
C GLU A 131 -12.02 12.23 -7.97
N ILE A 132 -10.82 11.69 -8.24
CA ILE A 132 -10.60 10.74 -9.34
C ILE A 132 -11.48 9.50 -9.16
N ARG A 133 -11.51 8.93 -7.94
CA ARG A 133 -12.36 7.79 -7.60
C ARG A 133 -13.84 8.12 -7.83
N SER A 134 -14.30 9.27 -7.36
CA SER A 134 -15.67 9.77 -7.55
C SER A 134 -16.03 9.87 -9.03
N GLN A 135 -15.22 10.54 -9.83
CA GLN A 135 -15.46 10.69 -11.27
C GLN A 135 -15.48 9.34 -12.00
N TYR A 136 -14.54 8.45 -11.67
CA TYR A 136 -14.53 7.09 -12.20
C TYR A 136 -15.85 6.36 -11.85
N LEU A 137 -16.31 6.43 -10.60
CA LEU A 137 -17.55 5.79 -10.13
C LEU A 137 -18.83 6.43 -10.68
N HIS A 138 -18.77 7.69 -11.14
CA HIS A 138 -19.91 8.40 -11.72
C HIS A 138 -19.90 8.50 -13.25
N THR A 139 -18.81 8.11 -13.92
CA THR A 139 -18.68 8.15 -15.39
C THR A 139 -18.69 6.75 -16.03
N PRO A 140 -19.83 6.27 -16.58
CA PRO A 140 -19.94 4.90 -17.11
C PRO A 140 -18.97 4.58 -18.25
N SER A 141 -18.68 5.54 -19.14
CA SER A 141 -17.77 5.35 -20.27
C SER A 141 -16.36 4.96 -19.83
N ILE A 142 -15.84 5.61 -18.78
CA ILE A 142 -14.52 5.30 -18.20
C ILE A 142 -14.53 3.90 -17.59
N ARG A 143 -15.58 3.53 -16.86
CA ARG A 143 -15.66 2.21 -16.21
C ARG A 143 -15.69 1.07 -17.20
N VAL A 144 -16.38 1.22 -18.32
CA VAL A 144 -16.45 0.17 -19.35
C VAL A 144 -15.07 -0.12 -19.95
N LEU A 145 -14.16 0.87 -19.99
CA LEU A 145 -12.77 0.66 -20.41
C LEU A 145 -11.99 -0.18 -19.38
N HIS A 146 -12.22 0.04 -18.08
CA HIS A 146 -11.52 -0.70 -17.03
C HIS A 146 -12.11 -2.10 -16.77
N ASP A 147 -13.44 -2.19 -16.68
CA ASP A 147 -14.17 -3.43 -16.45
C ASP A 147 -15.46 -3.46 -17.29
N PRO A 148 -15.41 -4.12 -18.47
CA PRO A 148 -16.57 -4.26 -19.35
C PRO A 148 -17.76 -5.00 -18.71
N LYS A 149 -17.52 -5.79 -17.64
CA LYS A 149 -18.55 -6.57 -16.93
C LYS A 149 -19.07 -5.85 -15.68
N TYR A 150 -18.64 -4.61 -15.43
CA TYR A 150 -19.03 -3.85 -14.26
C TYR A 150 -20.56 -3.65 -14.19
N ARG A 151 -21.23 -4.44 -13.34
CA ARG A 151 -22.65 -4.27 -12.99
C ARG A 151 -22.74 -3.56 -11.65
N ARG A 152 -23.60 -2.54 -11.55
CA ARG A 152 -23.83 -1.71 -10.34
C ARG A 152 -24.12 -2.49 -9.04
N ARG A 153 -24.42 -3.79 -9.11
CA ARG A 153 -24.77 -4.63 -7.96
C ARG A 153 -23.92 -5.91 -8.01
N SER A 154 -23.11 -6.11 -6.98
CA SER A 154 -22.40 -7.36 -6.65
C SER A 154 -21.17 -7.72 -7.49
N THR A 155 -20.11 -6.91 -7.43
CA THR A 155 -18.75 -7.45 -7.55
C THR A 155 -18.17 -7.63 -6.14
N LYS A 156 -17.78 -8.87 -5.79
CA LYS A 156 -17.09 -9.20 -4.52
C LYS A 156 -15.79 -8.40 -4.33
N HIS A 157 -15.25 -7.90 -5.44
CA HIS A 157 -14.07 -7.03 -5.50
C HIS A 157 -14.40 -5.84 -6.41
N PRO A 158 -14.85 -4.69 -5.87
CA PRO A 158 -15.02 -3.49 -6.66
C PRO A 158 -13.66 -3.06 -7.22
N LEU A 159 -13.61 -2.85 -8.54
CA LEU A 159 -12.46 -2.23 -9.21
C LEU A 159 -12.72 -0.72 -9.22
N ALA A 160 -12.01 0.00 -8.36
CA ALA A 160 -12.05 1.46 -8.32
C ALA A 160 -10.63 2.00 -8.05
N PRO A 161 -10.30 3.20 -8.57
CA PRO A 161 -9.05 3.88 -8.30
C PRO A 161 -8.80 4.20 -6.81
N PHE A 162 -7.53 4.14 -6.40
CA PHE A 162 -7.00 4.63 -5.14
C PHE A 162 -7.65 4.00 -3.91
N LEU A 163 -8.05 2.72 -3.93
CA LEU A 163 -8.70 2.11 -2.77
C LEU A 163 -7.69 1.92 -1.63
N PRO A 164 -8.10 2.00 -0.34
CA PRO A 164 -7.16 1.84 0.77
C PRO A 164 -6.32 0.57 0.72
N ARG A 165 -6.89 -0.55 0.24
CA ARG A 165 -6.17 -1.82 0.04
C ARG A 165 -4.92 -1.71 -0.84
N ASP A 166 -4.88 -0.74 -1.75
CA ASP A 166 -3.76 -0.53 -2.68
C ASP A 166 -2.53 0.06 -1.94
N TYR A 167 -2.72 0.55 -0.70
CA TYR A 167 -1.69 1.21 0.12
C TYR A 167 -1.34 0.45 1.40
N THR A 168 -2.05 -0.64 1.72
CA THR A 168 -1.88 -1.38 2.98
C THR A 168 -0.46 -1.92 3.16
N SER A 169 0.24 -2.27 2.08
CA SER A 169 1.64 -2.72 2.15
C SER A 169 2.57 -1.64 2.70
N ILE A 170 2.39 -0.39 2.28
CA ILE A 170 3.16 0.76 2.78
C ILE A 170 2.82 1.02 4.25
N TRP A 171 1.52 0.93 4.61
CA TRP A 171 1.08 1.05 5.99
C TRP A 171 1.73 0.01 6.90
N ARG A 172 1.70 -1.27 6.52
CA ARG A 172 2.35 -2.37 7.26
C ARG A 172 3.86 -2.11 7.43
N TYR A 173 4.53 -1.65 6.37
CA TYR A 173 5.95 -1.30 6.45
C TYR A 173 6.22 -0.14 7.43
N HIS A 174 5.43 0.93 7.39
CA HIS A 174 5.55 2.05 8.35
C HIS A 174 5.23 1.64 9.79
N CYS A 175 4.28 0.72 9.99
CA CYS A 175 3.98 0.14 11.31
C CYS A 175 5.17 -0.65 11.87
N ALA A 176 5.89 -1.39 11.03
CA ALA A 176 7.01 -2.23 11.44
C ALA A 176 8.35 -1.47 11.61
N THR A 177 8.42 -0.18 11.25
CA THR A 177 9.66 0.61 11.25
C THR A 177 9.59 1.78 12.21
N PRO A 178 10.75 2.32 12.67
CA PRO A 178 10.77 3.47 13.57
C PRO A 178 10.04 4.67 12.98
N HIS A 179 9.24 5.34 13.81
CA HIS A 179 8.43 6.47 13.37
C HIS A 179 9.29 7.61 12.77
N THR A 180 8.85 8.14 11.63
CA THR A 180 9.47 9.28 10.94
C THR A 180 8.40 10.29 10.50
N PRO A 181 8.75 11.55 10.19
CA PRO A 181 7.79 12.52 9.64
C PRO A 181 7.14 12.06 8.33
N ILE A 182 7.78 11.17 7.57
CA ILE A 182 7.21 10.55 6.37
C ILE A 182 6.02 9.66 6.74
N HIS A 183 6.09 8.94 7.87
CA HIS A 183 5.01 8.08 8.33
C HIS A 183 3.78 8.90 8.72
N THR A 184 3.97 10.00 9.46
CA THR A 184 2.91 10.96 9.82
C THR A 184 2.16 11.45 8.59
N ARG A 185 2.92 11.93 7.59
CA ARG A 185 2.38 12.44 6.33
C ARG A 185 1.63 11.37 5.54
N PHE A 186 2.18 10.17 5.48
CA PHE A 186 1.49 9.04 4.87
C PHE A 186 0.21 8.68 5.62
N ALA A 187 0.20 8.72 6.97
CA ALA A 187 -0.98 8.44 7.78
C ALA A 187 -2.11 9.46 7.54
N LEU A 188 -1.76 10.75 7.36
CA LEU A 188 -2.71 11.81 6.96
C LEU A 188 -3.31 11.54 5.57
N PHE A 189 -2.46 11.26 4.58
CA PHE A 189 -2.91 10.91 3.22
C PHE A 189 -3.81 9.66 3.25
N PHE A 190 -3.33 8.58 3.87
CA PHE A 190 -3.97 7.27 3.88
C PHE A 190 -5.27 7.27 4.67
N GLY A 191 -5.30 7.92 5.84
CA GLY A 191 -6.50 8.11 6.65
C GLY A 191 -7.61 8.83 5.87
N SER A 192 -7.25 9.89 5.13
CA SER A 192 -8.20 10.63 4.29
C SER A 192 -8.87 9.75 3.22
N LEU A 193 -8.22 8.69 2.73
CA LEU A 193 -8.81 7.82 1.69
C LEU A 193 -10.00 6.98 2.18
N PHE A 194 -10.19 6.89 3.51
CA PHE A 194 -11.31 6.22 4.15
C PHE A 194 -12.56 7.11 4.30
N ASP A 195 -12.47 8.42 4.03
CA ASP A 195 -13.55 9.41 4.16
C ASP A 195 -14.75 9.11 3.23
N VAL A 196 -14.52 8.42 2.11
CA VAL A 196 -15.59 8.05 1.16
C VAL A 196 -15.43 6.61 0.67
N THR A 197 -15.98 5.64 1.40
CA THR A 197 -16.25 4.28 0.87
C THR A 197 -17.26 3.50 1.73
N SER A 198 -18.44 4.07 1.96
CA SER A 198 -19.60 3.29 2.41
C SER A 198 -19.99 2.28 1.31
N LEU A 199 -20.16 1.00 1.67
CA LEU A 199 -20.69 -0.14 0.92
C LEU A 199 -19.73 -1.03 0.10
N TYR A 200 -18.59 -0.55 -0.40
CA TYR A 200 -17.80 -1.34 -1.36
C TYR A 200 -16.53 -2.01 -0.76
N LEU A 201 -16.00 -1.49 0.35
CA LEU A 201 -14.79 -2.03 0.99
C LEU A 201 -15.05 -3.15 2.00
N GLU A 202 -16.31 -3.34 2.43
CA GLU A 202 -16.63 -4.17 3.60
C GLU A 202 -16.72 -5.68 3.31
N SER A 203 -16.47 -6.14 2.09
CA SER A 203 -16.60 -7.56 1.72
C SER A 203 -15.31 -8.38 1.81
N ASN A 204 -14.14 -7.76 2.04
CA ASN A 204 -12.87 -8.47 2.23
C ASN A 204 -12.12 -7.90 3.45
N LEU A 205 -11.43 -8.76 4.20
CA LEU A 205 -10.65 -8.38 5.38
C LEU A 205 -9.45 -7.49 5.03
N ASP A 206 -8.87 -7.67 3.83
CA ASP A 206 -7.69 -6.95 3.36
C ASP A 206 -7.99 -5.51 2.89
N GLY A 207 -7.24 -4.56 3.43
CA GLY A 207 -7.38 -3.12 3.20
C GLY A 207 -8.55 -2.46 3.93
N SER A 208 -9.13 -3.16 4.91
CA SER A 208 -10.12 -2.57 5.82
C SER A 208 -9.47 -1.65 6.84
N PHE A 209 -10.26 -0.71 7.37
CA PHE A 209 -9.78 0.19 8.43
C PHE A 209 -9.43 -0.60 9.70
N GLU A 210 -10.21 -1.65 9.98
CA GLU A 210 -10.02 -2.60 11.06
C GLU A 210 -8.69 -3.34 10.94
N GLU A 211 -8.29 -3.73 9.73
CA GLU A 211 -6.99 -4.35 9.49
C GLU A 211 -5.84 -3.37 9.75
N CYS A 212 -5.96 -2.14 9.25
CA CYS A 212 -4.94 -1.10 9.46
C CYS A 212 -4.78 -0.78 10.95
N THR A 213 -5.89 -0.70 11.68
CA THR A 213 -5.93 -0.50 13.14
C THR A 213 -5.24 -1.65 13.87
N ARG A 214 -5.54 -2.89 13.47
CA ARG A 214 -4.95 -4.08 14.07
C ARG A 214 -3.44 -4.11 13.91
N GLU A 215 -2.96 -3.82 12.70
CA GLU A 215 -1.53 -3.79 12.40
C GLU A 215 -0.79 -2.76 13.27
N ALA A 216 -1.33 -1.56 13.39
CA ALA A 216 -0.72 -0.50 14.19
C ALA A 216 -0.72 -0.81 15.70
N LEU A 217 -1.77 -1.45 16.21
CA LEU A 217 -1.83 -1.87 17.62
C LEU A 217 -0.86 -3.00 17.95
N VAL A 218 -0.74 -3.98 17.06
CA VAL A 218 0.19 -5.11 17.23
C VAL A 218 1.65 -4.62 17.23
N THR A 219 1.98 -3.73 16.30
CA THR A 219 3.34 -3.17 16.14
C THR A 219 3.66 -2.05 17.13
N GLY A 220 2.64 -1.46 17.77
CA GLY A 220 2.81 -0.38 18.74
C GLY A 220 2.90 1.02 18.14
N ASN A 221 2.58 1.18 16.85
CA ASN A 221 2.55 2.47 16.14
C ASN A 221 1.26 3.25 16.44
N VAL A 222 1.13 3.75 17.66
CA VAL A 222 -0.08 4.44 18.14
C VAL A 222 -0.19 5.88 17.67
N GLU A 223 0.94 6.51 17.39
CA GLU A 223 1.04 7.87 16.84
C GLU A 223 0.31 7.94 15.50
N ASP A 224 0.76 7.13 14.54
CA ASP A 224 0.22 7.12 13.18
C ASP A 224 -1.22 6.59 13.17
N LEU A 225 -1.54 5.63 14.05
CA LEU A 225 -2.92 5.14 14.22
C LEU A 225 -3.87 6.27 14.62
N LEU A 226 -3.50 7.08 15.61
CA LEU A 226 -4.34 8.18 16.07
C LEU A 226 -4.54 9.22 14.97
N ILE A 227 -3.48 9.55 14.23
CA ILE A 227 -3.54 10.45 13.07
C ILE A 227 -4.50 9.89 12.02
N MET A 228 -4.36 8.62 11.68
CA MET A 228 -5.22 7.94 10.70
C MET A 228 -6.69 7.95 11.16
N CYS A 229 -6.97 7.69 12.44
CA CYS A 229 -8.33 7.75 12.99
C CYS A 229 -8.93 9.15 12.92
N VAL A 230 -8.18 10.18 13.31
CA VAL A 230 -8.63 11.57 13.25
C VAL A 230 -8.95 11.97 11.81
N THR A 231 -8.06 11.62 10.88
CA THR A 231 -8.20 12.02 9.49
C THR A 231 -9.33 11.27 8.77
N ALA A 232 -9.58 10.02 9.17
CA ALA A 232 -10.69 9.22 8.66
C ALA A 232 -12.04 9.52 9.36
N ASP A 233 -12.10 10.51 10.25
CA ASP A 233 -13.24 10.82 11.13
C ASP A 233 -13.79 9.57 11.87
N ARG A 234 -12.88 8.73 12.37
CA ARG A 234 -13.20 7.50 13.11
C ARG A 234 -12.99 7.70 14.62
N PRO A 235 -13.96 7.32 15.45
CA PRO A 235 -13.83 7.45 16.89
C PRO A 235 -12.72 6.52 17.44
N VAL A 236 -11.89 7.07 18.32
CA VAL A 236 -10.83 6.30 19.01
C VAL A 236 -11.39 5.74 20.31
N ASP A 237 -11.95 4.53 20.21
CA ASP A 237 -12.35 3.69 21.32
C ASP A 237 -11.31 2.58 21.52
N VAL A 238 -10.38 2.83 22.45
CA VAL A 238 -9.22 1.95 22.68
C VAL A 238 -9.66 0.55 23.09
N ASP A 239 -10.71 0.44 23.90
CA ASP A 239 -11.17 -0.86 24.41
C ASP A 239 -11.79 -1.67 23.27
N ARG A 240 -12.63 -1.04 22.45
CA ARG A 240 -13.19 -1.68 21.24
C ARG A 240 -12.11 -2.08 20.25
N MET A 241 -11.13 -1.22 20.02
CA MET A 241 -10.03 -1.52 19.10
C MET A 241 -9.18 -2.70 19.60
N CYS A 242 -8.88 -2.76 20.91
CA CYS A 242 -8.15 -3.90 21.50
C CYS A 242 -8.97 -5.20 21.42
N MET A 243 -10.27 -5.16 21.75
CA MET A 243 -11.16 -6.32 21.62
C MET A 243 -11.19 -6.86 20.18
N MET A 244 -11.20 -5.98 19.18
CA MET A 244 -11.14 -6.37 17.77
C MET A 244 -9.83 -7.10 17.42
N VAL A 245 -8.68 -6.68 17.96
CA VAL A 245 -7.40 -7.40 17.76
C VAL A 245 -7.45 -8.78 18.41
N THR A 246 -7.90 -8.86 19.67
CA THR A 246 -8.03 -10.12 20.39
C THR A 246 -8.96 -11.09 19.67
N HIS A 247 -10.12 -10.60 19.22
CA HIS A 247 -11.08 -11.42 18.48
C HIS A 247 -10.51 -11.96 17.17
N ALA A 248 -9.75 -11.14 16.43
CA ALA A 248 -9.08 -11.60 15.21
C ALA A 248 -8.04 -12.72 15.51
N GLY A 249 -7.29 -12.59 16.61
CA GLY A 249 -6.37 -13.63 17.07
C GLY A 249 -7.07 -14.92 17.49
N GLU A 250 -8.22 -14.82 18.16
CA GLU A 250 -9.05 -15.97 18.52
C GLU A 250 -9.64 -16.67 17.28
N GLN A 251 -10.16 -15.91 16.31
CA GLN A 251 -10.66 -16.45 15.05
C GLN A 251 -9.56 -17.20 14.29
N LEU A 252 -8.35 -16.63 14.24
CA LEU A 252 -7.21 -17.30 13.61
C LEU A 252 -6.81 -18.57 14.36
N ARG A 253 -6.77 -18.54 15.70
CA ARG A 253 -6.48 -19.72 16.51
C ARG A 253 -7.50 -20.83 16.27
N GLN A 254 -8.80 -20.51 16.30
CA GLN A 254 -9.87 -21.45 16.01
C GLN A 254 -9.74 -22.02 14.59
N TYR A 255 -9.42 -21.19 13.60
CA TYR A 255 -9.19 -21.64 12.23
C TYR A 255 -8.03 -22.64 12.15
N LEU A 256 -6.89 -22.34 12.77
CA LEU A 256 -5.74 -23.25 12.80
C LEU A 256 -6.06 -24.56 13.53
N GLU A 257 -6.73 -24.49 14.69
CA GLU A 257 -7.17 -25.69 15.43
C GLU A 257 -8.12 -26.56 14.59
N THR A 258 -9.06 -25.95 13.85
CA THR A 258 -9.93 -26.70 12.93
C THR A 258 -9.17 -27.28 11.74
N MET A 259 -8.18 -26.58 11.19
CA MET A 259 -7.33 -27.09 10.12
C MET A 259 -6.48 -28.28 10.58
N ASP A 260 -5.88 -28.20 11.77
CA ASP A 260 -5.12 -29.31 12.37
C ASP A 260 -6.03 -30.51 12.63
N THR A 261 -7.27 -30.26 13.05
CA THR A 261 -8.28 -31.31 13.18
C THR A 261 -8.57 -31.96 11.82
N TRP A 262 -8.73 -31.19 10.75
CA TRP A 262 -8.99 -31.72 9.41
C TRP A 262 -7.79 -32.51 8.85
N VAL A 263 -6.56 -32.03 9.08
CA VAL A 263 -5.33 -32.74 8.71
C VAL A 263 -5.18 -34.06 9.48
N THR A 264 -5.65 -34.13 10.73
CA THR A 264 -5.55 -35.34 11.56
C THR A 264 -6.71 -36.33 11.38
N THR A 265 -7.91 -35.87 11.00
CA THR A 265 -9.07 -36.76 10.84
C THR A 265 -9.36 -37.20 9.41
N GLU A 266 -9.10 -36.38 8.37
CA GLU A 266 -9.31 -36.73 6.96
C GLU A 266 -8.31 -35.99 6.04
N PRO A 267 -7.03 -36.41 6.01
CA PRO A 267 -6.02 -35.76 5.18
C PRO A 267 -6.32 -35.95 3.68
N THR A 268 -6.10 -34.91 2.88
CA THR A 268 -6.18 -35.04 1.42
C THR A 268 -5.02 -35.92 0.90
N PRO A 269 -5.16 -36.60 -0.26
CA PRO A 269 -4.10 -37.46 -0.81
C PRO A 269 -2.73 -36.77 -0.98
N GLN A 270 -2.73 -35.45 -1.21
CA GLN A 270 -1.52 -34.64 -1.32
C GLN A 270 -0.90 -34.28 0.05
N GLN A 271 -1.70 -34.27 1.12
CA GLN A 271 -1.23 -34.12 2.50
C GLN A 271 -0.69 -35.46 3.03
N GLU A 272 -1.34 -36.58 2.71
CA GLU A 272 -0.82 -37.92 3.02
C GLU A 272 0.56 -38.16 2.41
N LEU A 273 0.74 -37.76 1.13
CA LEU A 273 2.03 -37.84 0.43
C LEU A 273 3.14 -37.01 1.11
N ARG A 274 2.81 -35.83 1.63
CA ARG A 274 3.75 -34.98 2.38
C ARG A 274 4.05 -35.53 3.77
N MET A 275 3.06 -36.09 4.45
CA MET A 275 3.25 -36.73 5.76
C MET A 275 4.16 -37.98 5.64
N GLN A 276 3.98 -38.78 4.59
CA GLN A 276 4.87 -39.91 4.29
C GLN A 276 6.30 -39.47 3.96
N GLN A 277 6.48 -38.38 3.19
CA GLN A 277 7.81 -37.82 2.90
C GLN A 277 8.51 -37.28 4.15
N ASN A 278 7.79 -36.59 5.04
CA ASN A 278 8.36 -36.07 6.28
C ASN A 278 8.69 -37.19 7.30
N GLN A 279 7.91 -38.27 7.37
CA GLN A 279 8.28 -39.44 8.17
C GLN A 279 9.59 -40.09 7.69
N HIS A 280 9.79 -40.17 6.37
CA HIS A 280 10.99 -40.74 5.78
C HIS A 280 12.25 -39.88 6.03
N LEU A 281 12.09 -38.56 6.21
CA LEU A 281 13.17 -37.64 6.57
C LEU A 281 13.52 -37.72 8.06
N LEU A 282 12.51 -37.82 8.94
CA LEU A 282 12.71 -37.97 10.39
C LEU A 282 13.35 -39.32 10.77
N GLU A 283 13.03 -40.40 10.04
CA GLU A 283 13.72 -41.68 10.21
C GLU A 283 15.21 -41.57 9.81
N ASN A 284 15.54 -40.85 8.75
CA ASN A 284 16.94 -40.65 8.33
C ASN A 284 17.74 -39.72 9.27
N GLU A 285 17.12 -38.70 9.86
CA GLU A 285 17.80 -37.81 10.82
C GLU A 285 18.04 -38.48 12.18
N SER A 286 17.17 -39.41 12.60
CA SER A 286 17.36 -40.16 13.85
C SER A 286 18.55 -41.12 13.81
N TYR A 287 18.95 -41.60 12.62
CA TYR A 287 20.20 -42.35 12.43
C TYR A 287 21.45 -41.45 12.37
N ALA A 288 21.32 -40.19 11.93
CA ALA A 288 22.43 -39.24 11.86
C ALA A 288 22.74 -38.55 13.20
N ALA A 289 21.71 -38.30 14.03
CA ALA A 289 21.85 -37.64 15.34
C ALA A 289 22.56 -38.50 16.40
N ALA A 290 22.63 -39.83 16.21
CA ALA A 290 23.40 -40.72 17.09
C ALA A 290 24.94 -40.59 16.93
N ALA A 291 25.42 -39.89 15.88
CA ALA A 291 26.85 -39.79 15.57
C ALA A 291 27.49 -38.41 15.82
N ALA A 292 26.73 -37.38 16.21
CA ALA A 292 27.24 -36.01 16.33
C ALA A 292 26.89 -35.35 17.68
N SER A 293 27.45 -35.90 18.76
CA SER A 293 27.45 -35.27 20.09
C SER A 293 28.75 -34.50 20.31
N LEU A 294 28.78 -33.20 19.98
CA LEU A 294 29.71 -32.21 20.54
C LEU A 294 29.06 -30.81 20.50
N PRO A 295 29.16 -29.99 21.57
CA PRO A 295 28.46 -28.72 21.65
C PRO A 295 29.32 -27.60 21.06
N SER A 296 28.73 -26.77 20.20
CA SER A 296 29.28 -25.44 19.95
C SER A 296 28.16 -24.41 19.84
N SER A 297 28.27 -23.44 20.74
CA SER A 297 27.45 -22.28 20.94
C SER A 297 27.69 -21.23 19.85
N SER A 298 26.65 -20.87 19.10
CA SER A 298 26.48 -19.54 18.51
C SER A 298 25.06 -19.42 17.94
N VAL A 299 24.20 -18.67 18.62
CA VAL A 299 22.86 -18.32 18.15
C VAL A 299 23.02 -17.23 17.08
N SER A 300 23.06 -17.63 15.82
CA SER A 300 22.79 -16.76 14.67
C SER A 300 21.34 -16.99 14.24
N TYR A 301 20.48 -16.00 14.44
CA TYR A 301 19.14 -15.99 13.85
C TYR A 301 19.29 -15.91 12.32
N SER A 302 19.28 -17.06 11.67
CA SER A 302 18.99 -17.18 10.24
C SER A 302 17.51 -17.54 10.16
N PRO A 303 16.64 -16.73 9.52
CA PRO A 303 15.23 -17.09 9.40
C PRO A 303 15.14 -18.35 8.54
N SER A 304 14.77 -19.46 9.17
CA SER A 304 14.47 -20.71 8.49
C SER A 304 13.30 -20.46 7.53
N SER A 305 13.44 -20.89 6.28
CA SER A 305 12.42 -20.76 5.23
C SER A 305 11.14 -21.59 5.49
N SER A 306 10.94 -22.05 6.73
CA SER A 306 9.87 -22.92 7.20
C SER A 306 8.95 -22.25 8.23
N ASP A 307 9.25 -21.03 8.69
CA ASP A 307 8.38 -20.34 9.64
C ASP A 307 7.14 -19.80 8.93
N PRO A 308 5.93 -19.99 9.50
CA PRO A 308 4.73 -19.43 8.91
C PRO A 308 4.85 -17.90 8.83
N PRO A 309 4.33 -17.26 7.77
CA PRO A 309 4.24 -15.82 7.70
C PRO A 309 3.70 -15.22 9.01
N GLU A 310 4.28 -14.11 9.47
CA GLU A 310 4.00 -13.55 10.80
C GLU A 310 2.48 -13.37 11.08
N TRP A 311 1.71 -12.97 10.07
CA TRP A 311 0.27 -12.78 10.15
C TRP A 311 -0.54 -14.07 10.42
N LEU A 312 0.05 -15.25 10.27
CA LEU A 312 -0.50 -16.56 10.63
C LEU A 312 -0.14 -17.02 12.05
N ILE A 313 0.57 -16.20 12.84
CA ILE A 313 0.92 -16.53 14.22
C ILE A 313 -0.14 -15.93 15.16
N PRO A 314 -0.98 -16.72 15.86
CA PRO A 314 -2.01 -16.18 16.75
C PRO A 314 -1.46 -15.31 17.87
N ASP A 315 -0.24 -15.58 18.33
CA ASP A 315 0.43 -14.81 19.38
C ASP A 315 0.81 -13.39 18.95
N ARG A 316 0.86 -13.13 17.63
CA ARG A 316 1.02 -11.78 17.08
C ARG A 316 -0.11 -10.86 17.52
N TYR A 317 -1.32 -11.38 17.71
CA TYR A 317 -2.53 -10.59 18.01
C TYR A 317 -2.65 -10.22 19.49
N LYS A 318 -1.53 -9.90 20.13
CA LYS A 318 -1.42 -9.44 21.51
C LYS A 318 -1.01 -7.97 21.52
N VAL A 319 -1.93 -7.10 21.91
CA VAL A 319 -1.63 -5.67 22.07
C VAL A 319 -0.85 -5.48 23.37
N GLN A 320 0.34 -4.89 23.27
CA GLN A 320 1.19 -4.66 24.44
C GLN A 320 0.55 -3.64 25.40
N PRO A 321 0.64 -3.81 26.74
CA PRO A 321 0.08 -2.87 27.70
C PRO A 321 0.58 -1.44 27.53
N ASN A 322 1.85 -1.26 27.10
CA ASN A 322 2.40 0.06 26.85
C ASN A 322 1.72 0.75 25.65
N THR A 323 1.36 0.01 24.60
CA THR A 323 0.63 0.49 23.42
C THR A 323 -0.73 1.01 23.84
N ILE A 324 -1.46 0.23 24.65
CA ILE A 324 -2.78 0.61 25.16
C ILE A 324 -2.68 1.91 25.97
N LEU A 325 -1.71 1.99 26.89
CA LEU A 325 -1.50 3.17 27.73
C LEU A 325 -1.14 4.40 26.88
N ARG A 326 -0.20 4.26 25.94
CA ARG A 326 0.22 5.36 25.05
C ARG A 326 -0.95 5.86 24.20
N LEU A 327 -1.70 4.98 23.56
CA LEU A 327 -2.87 5.38 22.75
C LEU A 327 -3.92 6.11 23.60
N ARG A 328 -4.21 5.63 24.81
CA ARG A 328 -5.13 6.32 25.75
C ARG A 328 -4.62 7.72 26.12
N LEU A 329 -3.34 7.84 26.46
CA LEU A 329 -2.72 9.11 26.83
C LEU A 329 -2.76 10.09 25.65
N MET A 330 -2.33 9.67 24.46
CA MET A 330 -2.31 10.50 23.27
C MET A 330 -3.71 10.95 22.85
N ASN A 331 -4.70 10.06 22.87
CA ASN A 331 -6.10 10.40 22.59
C ASN A 331 -6.64 11.40 23.63
N ASN A 332 -6.29 11.25 24.91
CA ASN A 332 -6.69 12.20 25.96
C ASN A 332 -6.09 13.59 25.73
N LEU A 333 -4.79 13.65 25.39
CA LEU A 333 -4.09 14.90 25.08
C LEU A 333 -4.69 15.56 23.83
N TYR A 334 -4.95 14.79 22.77
CA TYR A 334 -5.59 15.27 21.56
C TYR A 334 -6.97 15.88 21.84
N LYS A 335 -7.82 15.19 22.61
CA LYS A 335 -9.14 15.70 23.03
C LYS A 335 -9.07 16.96 23.90
N LYS A 336 -7.91 17.22 24.54
CA LYS A 336 -7.63 18.45 25.29
C LYS A 336 -7.03 19.56 24.44
N GLY A 337 -6.93 19.38 23.12
CA GLY A 337 -6.44 20.38 22.17
C GLY A 337 -4.94 20.29 21.88
N TRP A 338 -4.27 19.20 22.26
CA TRP A 338 -2.87 19.00 21.90
C TRP A 338 -2.75 18.36 20.51
N HIS A 339 -2.39 19.16 19.51
CA HIS A 339 -2.28 18.76 18.11
C HIS A 339 -0.82 18.82 17.64
N TRP A 340 -0.10 17.70 17.71
CA TRP A 340 1.34 17.62 17.39
C TRP A 340 1.64 17.32 15.91
N PHE A 341 0.61 17.14 15.08
CA PHE A 341 0.71 16.68 13.69
C PHE A 341 -0.10 17.53 12.70
N GLN A 342 -0.62 18.69 13.14
CA GLN A 342 -1.38 19.63 12.31
C GLN A 342 -0.50 20.69 11.67
#